data_AF-A0A2V6SKL6-F1
#
_entry.id   AF-A0A2V6SKL6-F1
#
_cell.length_a   1.000
_cell.length_b   1.000
_cell.length_c   1.000
_cell.angle_alpha   90.00
_cell.angle_beta   90.00
_cell.angle_gamma   90.00
#
_symmetry.space_group_name_H-M   'P 1'
#
loop_
_entity.id
_entity.type
_entity.pdbx_description
1 polymer ?
#
loop_
_entity_poly.entity_id
_entity_poly.type
_entity_poly.pdbx_seq_one_letter_code
_entity_poly.pdbx_strand_id
1 'polypeptide(L)'
;MLQRLAEAGGLELRIFNRDGKKILGTRRPDPAAYPDGNHDLMLEFMNKKSGGEWASLPVVAIYSKDFTELHRYFEFPAIYHKDRVRGHMQAARPGESETQAKERDRGEFRALQASPFFDLWASAGIDEILSALHEKHVVGG
;
A
#
# COMPACT_ATOMS: atom_id res chain seq x y z
N MET A 1 -5.38 -14.24 3.06
CA MET A 1 -6.84 -14.00 3.07
C MET A 1 -7.37 -13.67 1.68
N LEU A 2 -6.77 -12.72 0.92
CA LEU A 2 -7.17 -12.41 -0.47
C LEU A 2 -7.24 -13.62 -1.41
N GLN A 3 -6.30 -14.57 -1.31
CA GLN A 3 -6.34 -15.80 -2.09
C GLN A 3 -7.62 -16.61 -1.87
N ARG A 4 -8.04 -16.79 -0.62
CA ARG A 4 -9.27 -17.52 -0.28
C ARG A 4 -10.51 -16.82 -0.85
N LEU A 5 -10.50 -15.48 -0.85
CA LEU A 5 -11.60 -14.70 -1.43
C LEU A 5 -11.63 -14.80 -2.95
N ALA A 6 -10.47 -14.78 -3.60
CA ALA A 6 -10.38 -14.98 -5.05
C ALA A 6 -10.92 -16.37 -5.43
N GLU A 7 -10.49 -17.42 -4.72
CA GLU A 7 -10.98 -18.78 -4.92
C GLU A 7 -12.51 -18.89 -4.72
N ALA A 8 -13.03 -18.36 -3.62
CA ALA A 8 -14.46 -18.39 -3.32
C ALA A 8 -15.31 -17.56 -4.30
N GLY A 9 -14.74 -16.46 -4.83
CA GLY A 9 -15.38 -15.57 -5.80
C GLY A 9 -15.20 -15.97 -7.27
N GLY A 10 -14.49 -17.07 -7.55
CA GLY A 10 -14.17 -17.49 -8.93
C GLY A 10 -13.28 -16.48 -9.68
N LEU A 11 -12.42 -15.77 -8.96
CA LEU A 11 -11.48 -14.79 -9.51
C LEU A 11 -10.10 -15.42 -9.75
N GLU A 12 -9.43 -15.01 -10.82
CA GLU A 12 -8.02 -15.32 -11.02
C GLU A 12 -7.15 -14.40 -10.15
N LEU A 13 -6.28 -14.97 -9.31
CA LEU A 13 -5.30 -14.21 -8.54
C LEU A 13 -3.92 -14.30 -9.17
N ARG A 14 -3.35 -13.15 -9.55
CA ARG A 14 -1.94 -13.03 -9.96
C ARG A 14 -1.15 -12.30 -8.87
N ILE A 15 -0.08 -12.93 -8.40
CA ILE A 15 0.81 -12.35 -7.39
C ILE A 15 2.07 -11.84 -8.06
N PHE A 16 2.24 -10.52 -8.05
CA PHE A 16 3.49 -9.88 -8.46
C PHE A 16 4.38 -9.77 -7.23
N ASN A 17 5.34 -10.69 -7.12
CA ASN A 17 6.33 -10.59 -6.06
C ASN A 17 7.20 -9.37 -6.31
N ARG A 18 7.19 -8.41 -5.39
CA ARG A 18 8.26 -7.41 -5.34
C ARG A 18 9.56 -8.17 -5.08
N ASP A 19 10.57 -7.93 -5.91
CA ASP A 19 11.96 -8.26 -5.56
C ASP A 19 12.22 -7.62 -4.18
N GLY A 20 12.27 -8.47 -3.15
CA GLY A 20 12.51 -8.04 -1.77
C GLY A 20 13.98 -7.71 -1.52
N LYS A 21 14.84 -7.76 -2.54
CA LYS A 21 16.28 -7.56 -2.41
C LYS A 21 16.64 -6.08 -2.50
N LYS A 22 15.82 -5.25 -3.15
CA LYS A 22 16.08 -3.80 -3.29
C LYS A 22 14.86 -2.97 -2.91
N ILE A 23 14.97 -2.26 -1.77
CA ILE A 23 14.08 -1.13 -1.48
C ILE A 23 14.39 -0.06 -2.52
N LEU A 24 13.35 0.47 -3.17
CA LEU A 24 13.52 1.55 -4.14
C LEU A 24 14.13 2.76 -3.43
N GLY A 25 15.38 3.10 -3.79
CA GLY A 25 16.11 4.23 -3.22
C GLY A 25 15.80 5.57 -3.87
N THR A 26 15.04 5.56 -4.97
CA THR A 26 14.67 6.74 -5.76
C THR A 26 13.16 7.00 -5.67
N ARG A 27 12.73 8.23 -5.94
CA ARG A 27 11.29 8.57 -5.95
C ARG A 27 10.55 8.01 -7.17
N ARG A 28 11.23 7.97 -8.32
CA ARG A 28 10.68 7.51 -9.60
C ARG A 28 11.33 6.16 -9.98
N PRO A 29 10.53 5.12 -10.26
CA PRO A 29 11.04 3.85 -10.77
C PRO A 29 11.62 3.99 -12.19
N ASP A 30 12.58 3.11 -12.51
CA ASP A 30 13.20 3.00 -13.85
C ASP A 30 13.06 1.55 -14.35
N PRO A 31 12.17 1.26 -15.32
CA PRO A 31 11.96 -0.09 -15.85
C PRO A 31 13.14 -0.59 -16.67
N ALA A 32 13.87 0.31 -17.34
CA ALA A 32 14.99 -0.08 -18.18
C ALA A 32 16.17 -0.56 -17.33
N ALA A 33 16.40 0.09 -16.19
CA ALA A 33 17.44 -0.31 -15.24
C ALA A 33 17.07 -1.55 -14.40
N TYR A 34 15.77 -1.85 -14.25
CA TYR A 34 15.26 -2.92 -13.39
C TYR A 34 14.11 -3.71 -14.05
N PRO A 35 14.39 -4.46 -15.13
CA PRO A 35 13.37 -5.17 -15.90
C PRO A 35 12.60 -6.22 -15.07
N ASP A 36 13.23 -6.81 -14.04
CA ASP A 36 12.61 -7.79 -13.14
C ASP A 36 12.06 -7.19 -11.83
N GLY A 37 12.13 -5.85 -11.68
CA GLY A 37 11.80 -5.14 -10.45
C GLY A 37 10.34 -4.71 -10.31
N ASN A 38 9.50 -5.02 -11.30
CA ASN A 38 8.14 -4.49 -11.45
C ASN A 38 8.08 -2.95 -11.50
N HIS A 39 9.17 -2.30 -11.95
CA HIS A 39 9.27 -0.84 -12.01
C HIS A 39 8.31 -0.22 -13.03
N ASP A 40 7.96 -0.98 -14.07
CA ASP A 40 6.87 -0.68 -15.01
C ASP A 40 5.53 -0.55 -14.29
N LEU A 41 5.16 -1.52 -13.45
CA LEU A 41 3.94 -1.47 -12.63
C LEU A 41 4.01 -0.35 -11.59
N MET A 42 5.14 -0.17 -10.92
CA MET A 42 5.32 0.95 -9.97
C MET A 42 5.14 2.31 -10.64
N LEU A 43 5.55 2.44 -11.92
CA LEU A 43 5.37 3.65 -12.71
C LEU A 43 3.91 3.89 -13.06
N GLU A 44 3.18 2.85 -13.47
CA GLU A 44 1.75 2.92 -13.76
C GLU A 44 0.94 3.39 -12.54
N PHE A 45 1.30 2.90 -11.35
CA PHE A 45 0.60 3.19 -10.10
C PHE A 45 1.23 4.31 -9.26
N MET A 46 2.12 5.13 -9.83
CA MET A 46 2.71 6.24 -9.09
C MET A 46 1.65 7.15 -8.50
N ASN A 47 1.80 7.44 -7.21
CA ASN A 47 0.93 8.36 -6.52
C ASN A 47 1.43 9.80 -6.74
N LYS A 48 0.57 10.64 -7.31
CA LYS A 48 0.82 12.07 -7.48
C LYS A 48 0.10 12.84 -6.37
N LYS A 49 0.84 13.30 -5.37
CA LYS A 49 0.30 14.06 -4.22
C LYS A 49 1.26 15.17 -3.82
N SER A 50 0.70 16.33 -3.46
CA SER A 50 1.45 17.50 -2.96
C SER A 50 2.58 17.96 -3.90
N GLY A 51 2.35 17.94 -5.22
CA GLY A 51 3.33 18.34 -6.23
C GLY A 51 4.51 17.37 -6.42
N GLY A 52 4.49 16.22 -5.74
CA GLY A 52 5.48 15.15 -5.89
C GLY A 52 4.89 13.90 -6.51
N GLU A 53 5.76 13.07 -7.08
CA GLU A 53 5.43 11.71 -7.52
C GLU A 53 6.14 10.72 -6.59
N TRP A 54 5.38 9.74 -6.12
CA TRP A 54 5.85 8.74 -5.17
C TRP A 54 5.63 7.36 -5.78
N ALA A 55 6.69 6.57 -5.86
CA ALA A 55 6.58 5.16 -6.20
C ALA A 55 5.61 4.48 -5.22
N SER A 56 4.54 3.93 -5.77
CA SER A 56 3.50 3.23 -5.03
C SER A 56 3.19 1.95 -5.79
N LEU A 57 2.90 0.89 -5.04
CA LEU A 57 2.25 -0.29 -5.58
C LEU A 57 0.93 -0.45 -4.84
N PRO A 58 -0.18 -0.67 -5.55
CA PRO A 58 -1.38 -1.11 -4.89
C PRO A 58 -1.11 -2.45 -4.21
N VAL A 59 -1.58 -2.63 -2.98
CA VAL A 59 -1.66 -3.96 -2.35
C VAL A 59 -2.61 -4.84 -3.16
N VAL A 60 -3.67 -4.28 -3.75
CA VAL A 60 -4.57 -4.99 -4.67
C VAL A 60 -5.04 -4.08 -5.80
N ALA A 61 -5.02 -4.57 -7.03
CA ALA A 61 -5.79 -4.03 -8.16
C ALA A 61 -6.75 -5.11 -8.67
N ILE A 62 -7.99 -4.73 -8.96
CA ILE A 62 -9.09 -5.62 -9.32
C ILE A 62 -9.62 -5.16 -10.67
N TYR A 63 -9.72 -6.10 -11.61
CA TYR A 63 -10.09 -5.85 -12.98
C TYR A 63 -11.31 -6.66 -13.39
N SER A 64 -12.04 -6.17 -14.38
CA SER A 64 -13.05 -6.94 -15.11
C SER A 64 -12.36 -8.01 -15.99
N LYS A 65 -13.17 -8.91 -16.57
CA LYS A 65 -12.68 -9.91 -17.53
C LYS A 65 -12.05 -9.28 -18.78
N ASP A 66 -12.47 -8.07 -19.13
CA ASP A 66 -11.96 -7.31 -20.27
C ASP A 66 -10.79 -6.39 -19.88
N PHE A 67 -10.20 -6.60 -18.70
CA PHE A 67 -9.08 -5.83 -18.15
C PHE A 67 -9.37 -4.35 -17.88
N THR A 68 -10.63 -3.98 -17.68
CA THR A 68 -10.99 -2.67 -17.13
C THR A 68 -10.77 -2.67 -15.63
N GLU A 69 -10.01 -1.71 -15.09
CA GLU A 69 -9.84 -1.60 -13.64
C GLU A 69 -11.17 -1.23 -12.96
N LEU A 70 -11.56 -2.04 -11.98
CA LEU A 70 -12.75 -1.84 -11.15
C LEU A 70 -12.40 -1.15 -9.83
N HIS A 71 -11.26 -1.52 -9.24
CA HIS A 71 -10.81 -0.93 -7.99
C HIS A 71 -9.32 -1.15 -7.76
N ARG A 72 -8.68 -0.21 -7.08
CA ARG A 72 -7.33 -0.36 -6.53
C ARG A 72 -7.32 0.05 -5.06
N TYR A 73 -6.53 -0.67 -4.27
CA TYR A 73 -6.30 -0.39 -2.86
C TYR A 73 -4.79 -0.33 -2.62
N PHE A 74 -4.31 0.78 -2.05
CA PHE A 74 -2.88 1.07 -1.90
C PHE A 74 -2.29 0.48 -0.63
N GLU A 75 -2.37 1.19 0.48
CA GLU A 75 -1.79 0.75 1.75
C GLU A 75 -2.49 1.44 2.91
N PHE A 76 -2.55 0.73 4.04
CA PHE A 76 -3.24 1.09 5.28
C PHE A 76 -4.76 1.29 5.12
N PRO A 77 -5.59 0.61 5.95
CA PRO A 77 -7.03 0.82 5.88
C PRO A 77 -7.37 2.26 6.27
N ALA A 78 -8.40 2.84 5.68
CA ALA A 78 -8.79 4.23 5.91
C ALA A 78 -9.00 4.55 7.40
N ILE A 79 -9.54 3.58 8.15
CA ILE A 79 -9.75 3.65 9.61
C ILE A 79 -8.45 3.85 10.41
N TYR A 80 -7.29 3.49 9.86
CA TYR A 80 -6.00 3.74 10.52
C TYR A 80 -5.61 5.22 10.54
N HIS A 81 -6.15 6.03 9.62
CA HIS A 81 -5.79 7.44 9.48
C HIS A 81 -4.26 7.64 9.38
N LYS A 82 -3.62 6.92 8.45
CA LYS A 82 -2.17 6.83 8.27
C LYS A 82 -1.45 8.17 8.45
N ASP A 83 -1.87 9.21 7.74
CA ASP A 83 -1.21 10.52 7.75
C ASP A 83 -1.17 11.13 9.16
N ARG A 84 -2.24 10.98 9.95
CA ARG A 84 -2.29 11.46 11.33
C ARG A 84 -1.34 10.67 12.23
N VAL A 85 -1.36 9.34 12.14
CA VAL A 85 -0.57 8.48 13.02
C VAL A 85 0.92 8.56 12.68
N ARG A 86 1.27 8.42 11.40
CA ARG A 86 2.66 8.54 10.94
C ARG A 86 3.19 9.95 11.12
N GLY A 87 2.37 10.98 10.89
CA GLY A 87 2.74 12.36 11.18
C GLY A 87 3.08 12.58 12.66
N HIS A 88 2.30 12.00 13.58
CA HIS A 88 2.60 12.03 15.01
C HIS A 88 3.90 11.29 15.36
N MET A 89 4.13 10.11 14.77
CA MET A 89 5.37 9.34 15.00
C MET A 89 6.61 10.09 14.51
N GLN A 90 6.50 10.76 13.36
CA GLN A 90 7.60 11.49 12.71
C GLN A 90 7.88 12.87 13.30
N ALA A 91 6.90 13.49 13.96
CA ALA A 91 7.08 14.81 14.55
C ALA A 91 8.15 14.80 15.65
N ALA A 92 9.07 15.77 15.60
CA ALA A 92 10.06 15.97 16.66
C ALA A 92 9.37 16.40 17.96
N ARG A 93 9.81 15.83 19.08
CA ARG A 93 9.32 16.23 20.41
C ARG A 93 10.17 17.37 20.99
N PRO A 94 9.65 18.14 21.96
CA PRO A 94 10.44 19.19 22.62
C PRO A 94 11.76 18.65 23.17
N GLY A 95 12.87 19.27 22.78
CA GLY A 95 14.22 18.87 23.20
C GLY A 95 14.85 17.73 22.38
N GLU A 96 14.14 17.12 21.43
CA GLU A 96 14.75 16.16 20.50
C GLU A 96 15.51 16.87 19.38
N SER A 97 16.73 16.41 19.11
CA SER A 97 17.40 16.66 17.83
C SER A 97 16.72 15.90 16.69
N GLU A 98 16.98 16.30 15.44
CA GLU A 98 16.45 15.60 14.25
C GLU A 98 16.87 14.12 14.21
N THR A 99 18.11 13.81 14.60
CA THR A 99 18.61 12.44 14.66
C THR A 99 17.85 11.60 15.69
N GLN A 100 17.62 12.15 16.89
CA GLN A 100 16.84 11.47 17.94
C GLN A 100 15.39 11.23 17.49
N ALA A 101 14.75 12.22 16.85
CA ALA A 101 13.41 12.06 16.31
C ALA A 101 13.33 10.94 15.25
N LYS A 102 14.31 10.87 14.33
CA LYS A 102 14.39 9.80 13.31
C LYS A 102 14.66 8.42 13.90
N GLU A 103 15.51 8.32 14.92
CA GLU A 103 15.77 7.06 15.62
C GLU A 103 14.53 6.56 16.34
N ARG A 104 13.80 7.46 16.99
CA ARG A 104 12.54 7.15 17.65
C ARG A 104 11.46 6.72 16.65
N ASP A 105 11.22 7.46 15.57
CA ASP A 105 10.24 7.06 14.53
C ASP A 105 10.53 5.64 14.02
N ARG A 106 11.80 5.33 13.74
CA ARG A 106 12.20 3.98 13.31
C ARG A 106 11.94 2.93 14.38
N GLY A 107 12.17 3.25 15.65
CA GLY A 107 11.84 2.39 16.79
C GLY A 107 10.34 2.10 16.89
N GLU A 108 9.52 3.15 16.89
CA GLU A 108 8.06 3.06 16.97
C GLU A 108 7.48 2.30 15.76
N PHE A 109 7.99 2.54 14.55
CA PHE A 109 7.55 1.84 13.36
C PHE A 109 7.95 0.36 13.35
N ARG A 110 9.12 0.01 13.93
CA ARG A 110 9.49 -1.40 14.13
C ARG A 110 8.61 -2.08 15.19
N ALA A 111 8.29 -1.39 16.28
CA ALA A 111 7.38 -1.92 17.29
C ALA A 111 5.98 -2.19 16.71
N LEU A 112 5.50 -1.28 15.84
CA LEU A 112 4.25 -1.46 15.10
C LEU A 112 4.30 -2.70 14.19
N GLN A 113 5.39 -2.89 13.44
CA GLN A 113 5.60 -4.09 12.60
C GLN A 113 5.65 -5.40 13.39
N ALA A 114 6.16 -5.36 14.62
CA ALA A 114 6.20 -6.52 15.50
C ALA A 114 4.89 -6.76 16.27
N SER A 115 3.90 -5.89 16.13
CA SER A 115 2.63 -5.99 16.84
C SER A 115 1.57 -6.76 16.02
N PRO A 116 0.50 -7.27 16.65
CA PRO A 116 -0.64 -7.88 15.95
C PRO A 116 -1.40 -6.93 15.02
N PHE A 117 -1.04 -5.65 15.01
CA PHE A 117 -1.77 -4.62 14.28
C PHE A 117 -1.70 -4.80 12.75
N PHE A 118 -0.68 -5.49 12.24
CA PHE A 118 -0.60 -5.84 10.83
C PHE A 118 -1.67 -6.86 10.42
N ASP A 119 -1.99 -7.85 11.27
CA ASP A 119 -3.06 -8.81 11.01
C ASP A 119 -4.43 -8.13 11.06
N LEU A 120 -4.61 -7.20 12.00
CA LEU A 120 -5.81 -6.37 12.10
C LEU A 120 -5.99 -5.50 10.85
N TRP A 121 -4.93 -4.84 10.39
CA TRP A 121 -4.98 -4.03 9.17
C TRP A 121 -5.24 -4.85 7.92
N ALA A 122 -4.66 -6.04 7.83
CA ALA A 122 -4.94 -6.94 6.71
C ALA A 122 -6.42 -7.29 6.65
N SER A 123 -7.05 -7.52 7.80
CA SER A 123 -8.49 -7.79 7.91
C SER A 123 -9.31 -6.55 7.51
N ALA A 124 -9.04 -5.40 8.12
CA ALA A 124 -9.76 -4.15 7.82
C ALA A 124 -9.61 -3.70 6.37
N GLY A 125 -8.42 -3.87 5.78
CA GLY A 125 -8.18 -3.53 4.37
C GLY A 125 -8.97 -4.44 3.42
N ILE A 126 -9.14 -5.71 3.77
CA ILE A 126 -9.98 -6.63 2.99
C ILE A 126 -11.45 -6.22 3.07
N ASP A 127 -11.95 -5.91 4.26
CA ASP A 127 -13.33 -5.45 4.43
C ASP A 127 -13.59 -4.17 3.65
N GLU A 128 -12.62 -3.25 3.63
CA GLU A 128 -12.67 -2.01 2.85
C GLU A 128 -12.68 -2.29 1.33
N ILE A 129 -11.81 -3.17 0.83
CA ILE A 129 -11.77 -3.59 -0.58
C ILE A 129 -13.14 -4.18 -1.00
N LEU A 130 -13.66 -5.13 -0.22
CA LEU A 130 -14.92 -5.81 -0.55
C LEU A 130 -16.10 -4.84 -0.52
N SER A 131 -16.13 -3.93 0.46
CA SER A 131 -17.15 -2.88 0.55
C SER A 131 -17.10 -1.95 -0.65
N ALA A 132 -15.90 -1.52 -1.06
CA ALA A 132 -15.70 -0.65 -2.21
C ALA A 132 -16.03 -1.31 -3.56
N LEU A 133 -15.98 -2.65 -3.66
CA LEU A 133 -16.46 -3.39 -4.82
C LEU A 133 -17.98 -3.51 -4.81
N HIS A 134 -18.56 -3.84 -3.65
CA HIS A 134 -20.01 -3.95 -3.50
C HIS A 134 -20.68 -2.61 -3.80
N GLU A 135 -20.15 -1.51 -3.28
CA GLU A 135 -20.64 -0.17 -3.59
C GLU A 135 -20.70 0.07 -5.10
N LYS A 136 -19.59 -0.10 -5.82
CA LYS A 136 -19.55 0.06 -7.29
C LYS A 136 -20.52 -0.86 -8.02
N HIS A 137 -20.66 -2.09 -7.55
CA HIS A 137 -21.62 -3.03 -8.14
C HIS A 137 -23.08 -2.55 -7.97
N VAL A 138 -23.43 -2.01 -6.81
CA VAL A 138 -24.79 -1.56 -6.49
C VAL A 138 -25.12 -0.21 -7.14
N VAL A 139 -24.20 0.74 -7.11
CA VAL A 139 -24.47 2.13 -7.55
C VAL A 139 -24.09 2.38 -9.01
N GLY A 140 -23.33 1.48 -9.63
CA GLY A 140 -22.74 1.69 -10.95
C GLY A 140 -21.52 2.61 -10.86
N GLY A 141 -20.36 2.11 -11.27
CA GLY A 141 -19.08 2.83 -11.28
C GLY A 141 -18.27 2.51 -12.50
#